data_AF-A0A3D3KXZ9-F1
#
_entry.id   AF-A0A3D3KXZ9-F1
#
_cell.length_a   1.000
_cell.length_b   1.000
_cell.length_c   1.000
_cell.angle_alpha   90.00
_cell.angle_beta   90.00
_cell.angle_gamma   90.00
#
_symmetry.space_group_name_H-M   'P 1'
#
loop_
_entity.id
_entity.type
_entity.pdbx_description
1 polymer ?
#
loop_
_entity_poly.entity_id
_entity_poly.type
_entity_poly.pdbx_seq_one_letter_code
_entity_poly.pdbx_strand_id
1 'polypeptide(L)' 'AAVSVLFTSVLDVGYWSYTTVVVLVTAPFEPVISDPESLELQWVPLEDVVLLELHPGFAKSWPDLRARMQELSAQRSQ' A
#
# COMPACT_ATOMS: atom_id res chain seq x y z
N ALA A 1 -9.18 12.37 11.20
CA ALA A 1 -7.96 11.64 10.83
C ALA A 1 -7.49 12.14 9.47
N ALA A 2 -6.18 12.26 9.23
CA ALA A 2 -5.60 12.74 7.95
C ALA A 2 -5.60 11.67 6.84
N VAL A 3 -6.08 10.47 7.14
CA VAL A 3 -6.24 9.36 6.21
C VAL A 3 -7.59 8.69 6.38
N SER A 4 -8.10 8.07 5.32
CA SER A 4 -9.24 7.15 5.36
C SER A 4 -8.85 5.80 4.75
N VAL A 5 -9.26 4.70 5.38
CA VAL A 5 -9.01 3.36 4.84
C VAL A 5 -9.87 3.15 3.60
N LEU A 6 -9.24 2.75 2.49
CA LEU A 6 -9.95 2.36 1.27
C LEU A 6 -10.27 0.87 1.31
N PHE A 7 -9.26 0.04 1.57
CA PHE A 7 -9.42 -1.40 1.71
C PHE A 7 -8.22 -2.03 2.43
N THR A 8 -8.41 -3.29 2.82
CA THR A 8 -7.32 -4.18 3.26
C THR A 8 -7.16 -5.34 2.29
N SER A 9 -5.94 -5.84 2.19
CA SER A 9 -5.61 -7.09 1.52
C SER A 9 -4.83 -7.97 2.49
N VAL A 10 -5.23 -9.23 2.61
CA VAL A 10 -4.59 -10.19 3.52
C VAL A 10 -3.96 -11.28 2.69
N LEU A 11 -2.65 -11.42 2.81
CA LEU A 11 -1.92 -12.59 2.33
C LEU A 11 -1.75 -13.57 3.50
N ASP A 12 -2.47 -14.67 3.46
CA ASP A 12 -2.38 -15.75 4.45
C ASP A 12 -1.52 -16.89 3.90
N VAL A 13 -0.51 -17.32 4.67
CA VAL A 13 0.38 -18.44 4.34
C VAL A 13 0.20 -19.65 5.26
N GLY A 14 -0.93 -19.73 5.96
CA GLY A 14 -1.38 -20.84 6.79
C GLY A 14 -0.91 -20.77 8.25
N TYR A 15 0.29 -20.23 8.50
CA TYR A 15 0.86 -20.07 9.85
C TYR A 15 1.14 -18.61 10.21
N TRP A 16 1.02 -17.70 9.24
CA TRP A 16 1.20 -16.27 9.41
C TRP A 16 0.41 -15.51 8.34
N SER A 17 0.07 -14.24 8.61
CA SER A 17 -0.68 -13.43 7.66
C SER A 17 -0.12 -12.01 7.57
N TYR A 18 0.10 -11.51 6.36
CA TYR A 18 0.48 -10.12 6.10
C TYR A 18 -0.76 -9.32 5.71
N THR A 19 -1.04 -8.23 6.42
CA THR A 19 -2.13 -7.32 6.06
C THR A 19 -1.55 -6.04 5.44
N THR A 20 -1.89 -5.78 4.18
CA THR A 20 -1.64 -4.50 3.53
C THR A 20 -2.88 -3.62 3.68
N VAL A 21 -2.72 -2.45 4.29
CA VAL A 21 -3.79 -1.45 4.42
C VAL A 21 -3.55 -0.34 3.41
N VAL A 22 -4.50 -0.14 2.50
CA VAL A 22 -4.44 0.95 1.52
C VAL A 22 -5.32 2.08 2.01
N VAL A 23 -4.73 3.28 2.08
CA VAL A 23 -5.39 4.47 2.62
C VAL A 23 -5.40 5.59 1.59
N LEU A 24 -6.41 6.43 1.66
CA LEU A 24 -6.45 7.72 1.00
C LEU A 24 -5.97 8.78 1.99
N VAL A 25 -5.02 9.60 1.57
CA VAL A 25 -4.63 10.81 2.30
C VAL A 25 -5.73 11.86 2.11
N THR A 26 -6.40 12.26 3.19
CA THR A 26 -7.51 13.22 3.19
C THR A 26 -7.09 14.63 3.61
N ALA A 27 -5.92 14.76 4.23
CA ALA A 27 -5.27 16.03 4.54
C ALA A 27 -3.75 15.85 4.44
N PRO A 28 -2.99 16.86 3.96
CA PRO A 28 -1.54 16.80 3.91
C PRO A 28 -0.92 16.49 5.28
N PHE A 29 0.07 15.63 5.31
CA PHE A 29 0.87 15.34 6.50
C PHE A 29 2.31 15.01 6.10
N GLU A 30 3.25 15.25 7.01
CA GLU A 30 4.62 14.80 6.84
C GLU A 30 4.71 13.32 7.25
N PRO A 31 5.06 12.41 6.33
CA PRO A 31 5.17 11.00 6.67
C PRO A 31 6.38 10.78 7.59
N VAL A 32 6.16 10.12 8.72
CA VAL A 32 7.19 9.83 9.71
C VAL A 32 7.35 8.33 9.87
N ILE A 33 8.58 7.87 10.03
CA ILE A 33 8.88 6.51 10.47
C ILE A 33 8.31 6.37 11.89
N SER A 34 7.24 5.59 12.04
CA SER A 34 6.48 5.47 13.29
C SER A 34 6.74 4.16 14.04
N ASP A 35 7.48 3.23 13.45
CA ASP A 35 7.75 1.92 13.99
C ASP A 35 9.26 1.60 13.93
N PRO A 36 9.87 1.02 14.99
CA PRO A 36 11.28 0.69 15.03
C PRO A 36 11.74 -0.33 13.97
N GLU A 37 10.83 -1.05 13.31
CA GLU A 37 11.15 -1.97 12.22
C GLU A 37 11.31 -1.27 10.86
N SER A 38 10.98 0.03 10.75
CA SER A 38 11.09 0.80 9.51
C SER A 38 12.45 1.50 9.40
N LEU A 39 13.23 1.13 8.40
CA LEU A 39 14.54 1.74 8.11
C LEU A 39 14.45 2.94 7.16
N GLU A 40 13.42 2.99 6.32
CA GLU A 40 13.27 3.99 5.27
C GLU A 40 11.79 4.22 4.92
N LEU A 41 11.46 5.43 4.46
CA LEU A 41 10.14 5.83 4.01
C LEU A 41 10.25 6.75 2.79
N GLN A 42 9.53 6.41 1.71
CA GLN A 42 9.60 7.14 0.45
C GLN A 42 8.23 7.20 -0.25
N TRP A 43 8.00 8.28 -0.98
CA TRP A 43 6.90 8.38 -1.96
C TRP A 43 7.37 7.81 -3.29
N VAL A 44 6.68 6.79 -3.79
CA VAL A 44 7.05 6.08 -5.02
C VAL A 44 5.85 6.08 -5.97
N PRO A 45 6.02 6.47 -7.25
CA PRO A 45 4.98 6.29 -8.26
C PRO A 45 4.55 4.82 -8.36
N LEU A 46 3.26 4.57 -8.61
CA LEU A 46 2.72 3.19 -8.62
C LEU A 46 3.41 2.32 -9.68
N GLU A 47 3.78 2.89 -10.82
CA GLU A 47 4.50 2.21 -11.89
C GLU A 47 5.94 1.82 -11.50
N ASP A 48 6.56 2.54 -10.57
CA ASP A 48 7.97 2.35 -10.19
C ASP A 48 8.13 1.35 -9.03
N VAL A 49 7.04 1.00 -8.33
CA VAL A 49 7.10 0.05 -7.19
C VAL A 49 7.71 -1.29 -7.59
N VAL A 50 7.45 -1.77 -8.81
CA VAL A 50 8.01 -3.04 -9.32
C VAL A 50 9.50 -2.99 -9.62
N LEU A 51 10.10 -1.79 -9.64
CA LEU A 51 11.52 -1.59 -9.86
C LEU A 51 12.34 -1.69 -8.56
N LEU A 52 11.67 -1.74 -7.40
CA LEU A 52 12.29 -1.88 -6.09
C LEU A 52 12.58 -3.34 -5.75
N GLU A 53 13.50 -3.57 -4.81
CA GLU A 53 13.72 -4.89 -4.21
C GLU A 53 12.57 -5.24 -3.25
N LEU A 54 11.47 -5.73 -3.80
CA LEU A 54 10.26 -6.06 -3.05
C LEU A 54 10.40 -7.37 -2.29
N HIS A 55 9.90 -7.39 -1.04
CA HIS A 55 9.70 -8.65 -0.32
C HIS A 55 8.82 -9.62 -1.15
N PRO A 56 9.17 -10.92 -1.28
CA PRO A 56 8.47 -11.84 -2.17
C PRO A 56 6.97 -11.96 -1.92
N GLY A 57 6.54 -11.86 -0.65
CA GLY A 57 5.11 -11.87 -0.30
C GLY A 57 4.38 -10.63 -0.82
N PHE A 58 4.99 -9.46 -0.70
CA PHE A 58 4.40 -8.22 -1.21
C PHE A 58 4.41 -8.16 -2.74
N ALA A 59 5.51 -8.59 -3.37
CA ALA A 59 5.63 -8.67 -4.82
C ALA A 59 4.51 -9.53 -5.45
N LYS A 60 4.14 -10.64 -4.80
CA LYS A 60 3.02 -11.51 -5.24
C LYS A 60 1.66 -10.82 -5.13
N SER A 61 1.44 -10.03 -4.08
CA SER A 61 0.18 -9.31 -3.87
C SER A 61 0.06 -8.03 -4.71
N TRP A 62 1.17 -7.51 -5.24
CA TRP A 62 1.23 -6.21 -5.90
C TRP A 62 0.29 -6.04 -7.10
N PRO A 63 0.19 -6.98 -8.05
CA PRO A 63 -0.69 -6.82 -9.22
C PRO A 63 -2.16 -6.57 -8.84
N ASP A 64 -2.67 -7.33 -7.87
CA ASP A 64 -4.06 -7.22 -7.40
C ASP A 64 -4.29 -5.91 -6.63
N LEU A 65 -3.33 -5.51 -5.78
CA LEU A 65 -3.36 -4.23 -5.08
C LEU A 65 -3.41 -3.07 -6.07
N ARG A 66 -2.55 -3.10 -7.10
CA ARG A 66 -2.46 -2.04 -8.12
C ARG A 66 -3.76 -1.94 -8.92
N ALA A 67 -4.31 -3.05 -9.38
CA ALA A 67 -5.57 -3.06 -10.13
C ALA A 67 -6.70 -2.44 -9.30
N ARG A 68 -6.86 -2.85 -8.04
CA ARG A 68 -7.89 -2.32 -7.15
C ARG A 68 -7.73 -0.82 -6.86
N MET A 69 -6.49 -0.34 -6.69
CA MET A 69 -6.21 1.10 -6.55
C MET A 69 -6.58 1.89 -7.80
N GLN A 70 -6.31 1.36 -8.99
CA GLN A 70 -6.65 2.00 -10.26
C GLN A 70 -8.17 2.07 -10.49
N GLU A 71 -8.90 0.99 -10.17
CA GLU A 71 -10.36 0.96 -10.22
C GLU A 71 -10.97 2.03 -9.30
N LEU A 72 -10.50 2.12 -8.05
CA LEU A 72 -10.95 3.13 -7.10
C LEU A 72 -10.63 4.56 -7.55
N SER A 73 -9.46 4.77 -8.17
CA SER A 73 -9.10 6.08 -8.71
C SER A 73 -10.02 6.48 -9.87
N ALA A 74 -10.34 5.55 -10.76
CA ALA A 74 -11.24 5.78 -11.89
C ALA A 74 -12.66 6.13 -11.42
N GLN A 75 -13.20 5.38 -10.45
CA GLN A 75 -14.54 5.61 -9.88
C GLN A 75 -14.70 6.98 -9.20
N ARG A 76 -13.61 7.54 -8.67
CA ARG A 76 -13.61 8.83 -7.97
C ARG A 76 -13.36 10.03 -8.89
N SER A 77 -12.86 9.78 -10.10
CA SER A 77 -12.64 10.82 -11.12
C SER A 77 -13.90 11.09 -11.96
N GLN A 78 -14.99 10.39 -11.65
CA GLN A 78 -16.31 10.49 -12.27
C GLN A 78 -17.27 11.17 -11.30
#